data_AF-A0A2Z6UNE3-F1
#
_entry.id   AF-A0A2Z6UNE3-F1
#
_cell.length_a   1.000
_cell.length_b   1.000
_cell.length_c   1.000
_cell.angle_alpha   90.00
_cell.angle_beta   90.00
_cell.angle_gamma   90.00
#
_symmetry.space_group_name_H-M   'P 1'
#
loop_
_entity.id
_entity.type
_entity.pdbx_description
1 polymer ?
#
loop_
_entity_poly.entity_id
_entity_poly.type
_entity_poly.pdbx_seq_one_letter_code
_entity_poly.pdbx_strand_id
1 'polypeptide(L)' 'MRLKLDNLITKNENGIRLQLYSCIIAYLILQLIDIEEGFGKSLLDKLRYLQSFMCQHISYVHWFQRIVYST' A
#
# COMPACT_ATOMS: atom_id res chain seq x y z
N MET A 1 28.69 8.93 15.44
CA MET A 1 28.24 8.00 14.39
C MET A 1 27.52 8.82 13.33
N ARG A 2 28.21 9.24 12.26
CA ARG A 2 27.56 9.89 11.10
C ARG A 2 26.64 8.86 10.48
N LEU A 3 25.34 9.09 10.59
CA LEU A 3 24.33 8.11 10.22
C LEU A 3 24.50 7.81 8.72
N LYS A 4 24.51 6.52 8.36
CA LYS A 4 24.52 6.03 6.97
C LYS A 4 23.51 6.75 6.07
N LEU A 5 22.46 7.31 6.68
CA LEU A 5 21.44 8.13 6.05
C LEU A 5 22.01 9.39 5.38
N ASP A 6 22.95 10.11 6.01
CA ASP A 6 23.58 11.31 5.42
C ASP A 6 24.36 10.96 4.15
N ASN A 7 24.99 9.79 4.11
CA ASN A 7 25.71 9.28 2.95
C ASN A 7 24.80 8.73 1.84
N LEU A 8 23.54 8.37 2.16
CA LEU A 8 22.54 7.95 1.17
C LEU A 8 21.81 9.17 0.59
N ILE A 9 21.53 10.18 1.41
CA ILE A 9 20.97 11.47 1.03
C ILE A 9 21.88 12.18 0.01
N THR A 10 23.18 12.18 0.26
CA THR A 10 24.16 12.81 -0.63
C THR A 10 24.34 12.13 -1.99
N LYS A 11 23.82 10.91 -2.21
CA LYS A 11 24.08 10.15 -3.44
C LYS A 11 22.98 10.30 -4.52
N ASN A 12 21.73 10.59 -4.13
CA ASN A 12 20.63 10.83 -5.05
C ASN A 12 19.43 11.50 -4.34
N GLU A 13 19.54 12.81 -4.11
CA GLU A 13 18.46 13.61 -3.49
C GLU A 13 17.12 13.44 -4.21
N ASN A 14 17.13 13.30 -5.54
CA ASN A 14 15.92 13.10 -6.34
C ASN A 14 15.26 11.75 -6.03
N GLY A 15 16.04 10.68 -5.87
CA GLY A 15 15.53 9.35 -5.53
C GLY A 15 14.87 9.33 -4.15
N ILE A 16 15.48 9.99 -3.16
CA ILE A 16 14.92 10.08 -1.81
C ILE A 16 13.68 10.97 -1.78
N ARG A 17 13.70 12.09 -2.51
CA ARG A 17 12.54 12.96 -2.65
C ARG A 17 11.35 12.23 -3.27
N LEU A 18 11.59 11.45 -4.32
CA LEU A 18 10.57 10.60 -4.93
C LEU A 18 10.04 9.56 -3.95
N GLN A 19 10.91 8.90 -3.19
CA GLN A 19 10.49 7.90 -2.20
C GLN A 19 9.63 8.52 -1.08
N LEU A 20 9.99 9.73 -0.62
CA LEU A 20 9.18 10.49 0.33
C LEU A 20 7.82 10.86 -0.25
N TYR A 21 7.76 11.36 -1.49
CA TYR A 21 6.49 11.65 -2.15
C TYR A 21 5.62 10.39 -2.27
N SER A 22 6.20 9.25 -2.68
CA SER A 22 5.48 7.97 -2.74
C SER A 22 4.93 7.55 -1.37
N CYS A 23 5.71 7.70 -0.30
CA CYS A 23 5.26 7.40 1.07
C CYS A 23 4.10 8.31 1.51
N ILE A 24 4.17 9.62 1.20
CA ILE A 24 3.12 10.57 1.53
C ILE A 24 1.85 10.26 0.75
N ILE A 25 1.95 9.99 -0.55
CA ILE A 25 0.80 9.61 -1.38
C ILE A 25 0.14 8.34 -0.85
N ALA A 26 0.92 7.30 -0.54
CA ALA A 26 0.39 6.05 0.02
C ALA A 26 -0.31 6.28 1.37
N TYR A 27 0.26 7.13 2.23
CA TYR A 27 -0.36 7.50 3.50
C TYR A 27 -1.70 8.23 3.31
N LEU A 28 -1.77 9.19 2.39
CA LEU A 28 -3.00 9.91 2.08
C LEU A 28 -4.08 8.97 1.54
N ILE A 29 -3.71 8.05 0.65
CA ILE A 29 -4.63 7.00 0.16
C ILE A 29 -5.18 6.17 1.32
N LEU A 30 -4.32 5.73 2.25
CA LEU A 30 -4.75 4.98 3.43
C LEU A 30 -5.66 5.80 4.35
N GLN A 31 -5.47 7.11 4.47
CA GLN A 31 -6.38 7.96 5.25
C GLN A 31 -7.77 8.06 4.62
N LEU A 32 -7.84 8.12 3.28
CA LEU A 32 -9.09 8.25 2.52
C LEU A 32 -9.88 6.93 2.43
N ILE A 33 -9.22 5.78 2.55
CA ILE A 33 -9.90 4.48 2.52
C ILE A 33 -10.74 4.34 3.79
N ASP A 34 -12.02 4.10 3.58
CA ASP A 34 -12.92 3.62 4.62
C ASP A 34 -12.90 2.10 4.66
N ILE A 35 -12.87 1.53 5.86
CA ILE A 35 -12.84 0.08 6.07
C ILE A 35 -14.06 -0.33 6.88
N GLU A 36 -14.62 -1.48 6.52
CA GLU A 36 -15.84 -2.01 7.11
C GLU A 36 -15.71 -2.16 8.64
N GLU A 37 -16.79 -1.88 9.38
CA GLU A 37 -16.83 -1.91 10.85
C GLU A 37 -16.60 -3.34 11.37
N GLY A 38 -15.32 -3.70 11.53
CA GLY A 38 -14.90 -5.03 11.97
C GLY A 38 -13.41 -5.32 11.71
N PHE A 39 -12.80 -4.65 10.74
CA PHE A 39 -11.40 -4.86 10.36
C PHE A 39 -10.38 -4.09 11.21
N GLY A 40 -10.84 -3.26 12.15
CA GLY A 40 -10.01 -2.37 12.96
C GLY A 40 -10.03 -0.93 12.47
N LYS A 41 -9.25 -0.05 13.10
CA LYS A 41 -9.14 1.38 12.71
C LYS A 41 -7.69 1.83 12.53
N SER A 42 -6.72 0.93 12.73
CA SER A 42 -5.32 1.30 12.60
C SER A 42 -4.92 1.44 11.12
N LEU A 43 -3.87 2.21 10.87
CA LEU A 43 -3.32 2.39 9.51
C LEU A 43 -2.83 1.06 8.92
N LEU A 44 -2.34 0.16 9.79
CA LEU A 44 -1.90 -1.18 9.42
C LEU A 44 -3.08 -2.05 8.98
N ASP A 45 -4.22 -1.92 9.65
CA ASP A 45 -5.44 -2.64 9.27
C ASP A 45 -5.94 -2.18 7.90
N LYS A 46 -5.97 -0.86 7.66
CA LYS A 46 -6.30 -0.29 6.34
C LYS A 46 -5.35 -0.77 5.24
N LEU A 47 -4.05 -0.87 5.54
CA LEU A 47 -3.06 -1.38 4.59
C LEU A 47 -3.29 -2.86 4.27
N ARG A 48 -3.55 -3.69 5.28
CA ARG A 48 -3.85 -5.12 5.11
C ARG A 48 -5.15 -5.33 4.35
N TYR A 49 -6.18 -4.54 4.66
CA TYR A 49 -7.45 -4.54 3.94
C TYR A 49 -7.24 -4.22 2.47
N LEU A 50 -6.52 -3.13 2.16
CA LEU A 50 -6.20 -2.73 0.78
C LEU A 50 -5.40 -3.83 0.05
N GLN A 51 -4.40 -4.43 0.71
CA GLN A 51 -3.62 -5.52 0.12
C GLN A 51 -4.52 -6.72 -0.22
N SER A 52 -5.38 -7.15 0.71
CA SER A 52 -6.32 -8.26 0.49
C SER A 52 -7.30 -7.96 -0.63
N PHE A 53 -7.86 -6.74 -0.66
CA PHE A 53 -8.77 -6.27 -1.70
C PHE A 53 -8.09 -6.29 -3.08
N MET A 54 -6.89 -5.72 -3.19
CA MET A 54 -6.11 -5.76 -4.44
C MET A 54 -5.82 -7.20 -4.87
N CYS A 55 -5.46 -8.09 -3.95
CA CYS A 55 -5.24 -9.51 -4.26
C CYS A 55 -6.50 -10.20 -4.79
N GLN A 56 -7.68 -9.92 -4.22
CA GLN A 56 -8.94 -10.46 -4.74
C GLN A 56 -9.28 -9.92 -6.13
N HIS A 57 -9.03 -8.64 -6.39
CA HIS A 57 -9.42 -8.00 -7.64
C HIS A 57 -8.39 -8.09 -8.77
N ILE A 58 -7.13 -8.39 -8.46
CA ILE A 58 -6.03 -8.54 -9.45
C ILE A 58 -5.69 -10.02 -9.69
N SER A 59 -5.98 -10.92 -8.76
CA SER A 59 -5.66 -12.33 -8.95
C SER A 59 -6.49 -12.95 -10.08
N TYR A 60 -5.78 -13.44 -11.10
CA TYR A 60 -6.37 -14.20 -12.19
C TYR A 60 -7.17 -15.41 -11.69
N VAL A 61 -6.72 -16.05 -10.60
CA VAL A 61 -7.42 -17.19 -9.98
C VAL A 61 -8.76 -16.76 -9.39
N HIS A 62 -8.83 -15.60 -8.74
CA HIS A 62 -10.10 -15.07 -8.22
C HIS A 62 -11.05 -14.65 -9.36
N TRP A 63 -10.52 -14.02 -10.42
CA TRP A 63 -11.31 -13.71 -11.61
C TRP A 63 -11.84 -14.96 -12.31
N PHE A 64 -11.00 -15.99 -12.45
CA PHE A 64 -11.37 -17.26 -13.04
C PHE A 64 -12.44 -17.98 -12.22
N GLN A 65 -12.27 -18.05 -10.89
CA GLN A 65 -13.30 -18.59 -10.00
C GLN A 65 -14.62 -17.83 -10.13
N ARG A 66 -14.56 -16.49 -10.16
CA ARG A 66 -15.77 -15.69 -10.34
C ARG A 66 -16.45 -15.99 -11.67
N ILE A 67 -15.73 -16.11 -12.77
CA ILE A 67 -16.31 -16.40 -14.10
C ILE A 67 -16.88 -17.82 -14.18
N VAL A 68 -16.17 -18.80 -13.65
CA VAL A 68 -16.56 -20.22 -13.76
C VAL A 68 -17.68 -20.59 -12.80
N TYR A 69 -17.71 -19.99 -11.61
CA TYR A 69 -18.67 -20.33 -10.56
C TYR A 69 -19.74 -19.26 -10.31
N SER A 70 -19.84 -18.20 -11.14
CA SER A 70 -20.96 -17.23 -11.06
C SER A 70 -22.25 -17.70 -11.74
N THR A 71 -22.55 -18.99 -11.72
CA THR A 71 -23.84 -19.55 -12.17
C THR A 71 -24.60 -20.08 -10.96
#